data_AF-A0A7R9KIN9-F1
#
_entry.id   AF-A0A7R9KIN9-F1
#
_cell.length_a   1.000
_cell.length_b   1.000
_cell.length_c   1.000
_cell.angle_alpha   90.00
_cell.angle_beta   90.00
_cell.angle_gamma   90.00
#
_symmetry.space_group_name_H-M   'P 1'
#
loop_
_entity.id
_entity.type
_entity.pdbx_description
1 polymer ?
#
loop_
_entity_poly.entity_id
_entity_poly.type
_entity_poly.pdbx_seq_one_letter_code
_entity_poly.pdbx_strand_id
1 'polypeptide(L)'
;AGRTGYGRTGHIKPKCPYSCCWHLVVECCRDHRVHHRFSDIDADPHNITRGFFFAHMGWLMCRKHPDVIEQGKLVDMSDLAANPVISLQRKFYVPLVALIWAAFPIFNLSWPYDKTINPVECNIRHCGVHRLWCHRTYKAKPVLQYLLAFLYVLAFQDNIYKWSRDHRVHHKCADTDADPYSIKRGFFFAHIGWLLCRKHPSVIAQGHTIDMSDLDHDPLVQFERRYHVPLALVLWGAMPTLVPWYFWGESLSAAWFICVMYRYTYTLNSTWCINSAAHYWGDKPYDKHIEATECTIRHVMMGEGFHNYHHTYPWDYSMSEYGPIDAFNPATMFIDLFARLGWAYDMRRAPRDVVKQRMKRTGQPNVTAKTNRKVY
;
A
#
# COMPACT_ATOMS: atom_id res chain seq x y z
N ALA A 1 6.93 4.88 -48.58
CA ALA A 1 6.22 3.58 -48.58
C ALA A 1 6.17 3.05 -47.15
N GLY A 2 4.98 2.81 -46.60
CA GLY A 2 4.76 1.89 -45.47
C GLY A 2 5.03 2.37 -44.03
N ARG A 3 4.43 3.47 -43.56
CA ARG A 3 4.08 3.60 -42.13
C ARG A 3 2.65 3.08 -41.95
N THR A 4 2.50 1.84 -41.48
CA THR A 4 1.19 1.25 -41.16
C THR A 4 1.08 0.98 -39.68
N GLY A 5 0.24 1.77 -39.02
CA GLY A 5 -0.74 1.31 -38.03
C GLY A 5 -0.23 0.62 -36.76
N TYR A 6 0.05 1.41 -35.72
CA TYR A 6 -0.16 0.94 -34.34
C TYR A 6 -1.66 0.82 -34.10
N GLY A 7 -2.15 -0.40 -34.00
CA GLY A 7 -3.52 -0.69 -33.63
C GLY A 7 -3.73 -2.19 -33.44
N ARG A 8 -3.69 -2.65 -32.19
CA ARG A 8 -4.62 -3.66 -31.65
C ARG A 8 -4.38 -3.84 -30.16
N THR A 9 -5.27 -3.21 -29.41
CA THR A 9 -5.85 -3.63 -28.14
C THR A 9 -5.76 -5.15 -27.90
N GLY A 10 -4.87 -5.56 -27.00
CA GLY A 10 -4.88 -6.88 -26.37
C GLY A 10 -5.10 -6.70 -24.87
N HIS A 11 -6.26 -7.12 -24.37
CA HIS A 11 -6.64 -7.01 -22.97
C HIS A 11 -5.63 -7.69 -22.03
N ILE A 12 -4.94 -6.87 -21.25
CA ILE A 12 -3.90 -7.24 -20.27
C ILE A 12 -4.57 -7.87 -19.03
N LYS A 13 -4.80 -9.19 -19.01
CA LYS A 13 -5.40 -9.91 -17.86
C LYS A 13 -4.39 -10.28 -16.74
N PRO A 14 -4.59 -9.88 -15.48
CA PRO A 14 -3.66 -10.15 -14.38
C PRO A 14 -3.65 -11.60 -13.95
N LYS A 15 -2.48 -12.25 -14.08
CA LYS A 15 -2.03 -13.34 -13.22
C LYS A 15 -0.51 -13.30 -13.12
N CYS A 16 0.03 -13.10 -11.92
CA CYS A 16 1.14 -13.90 -11.38
C CYS A 16 1.41 -13.50 -9.92
N PRO A 17 1.63 -14.45 -9.00
CA PRO A 17 1.87 -14.15 -7.60
C PRO A 17 3.38 -14.09 -7.30
N TYR A 18 3.76 -13.27 -6.31
CA TYR A 18 5.09 -13.26 -5.66
C TYR A 18 6.26 -12.63 -6.44
N SER A 19 6.41 -11.32 -6.37
CA SER A 19 7.69 -10.65 -6.69
C SER A 19 8.14 -9.80 -5.51
N CYS A 20 8.88 -10.42 -4.59
CA CYS A 20 10.02 -9.83 -3.88
C CYS A 20 10.61 -10.84 -2.89
N CYS A 21 11.67 -11.53 -3.34
CA CYS A 21 12.75 -12.20 -2.59
C CYS A 21 13.27 -13.38 -3.42
N TRP A 22 13.85 -13.13 -4.60
CA TRP A 22 14.41 -14.14 -5.52
C TRP A 22 13.43 -15.29 -5.85
N HIS A 23 12.80 -15.22 -7.03
CA HIS A 23 11.87 -16.22 -7.56
C HIS A 23 12.29 -17.66 -7.23
N LEU A 24 11.30 -18.57 -7.15
CA LEU A 24 11.55 -20.01 -7.10
C LEU A 24 12.65 -20.39 -8.10
N VAL A 25 13.59 -21.27 -7.72
CA VAL A 25 14.69 -21.66 -8.60
C VAL A 25 14.18 -22.12 -9.98
N VAL A 26 13.03 -22.81 -10.00
CA VAL A 26 12.34 -23.23 -11.23
C VAL A 26 11.94 -22.04 -12.13
N GLU A 27 11.45 -20.95 -11.55
CA GLU A 27 11.03 -19.76 -12.30
C GLU A 27 12.24 -18.96 -12.79
N CYS A 28 13.24 -18.77 -11.94
CA CYS A 28 14.50 -18.12 -12.30
C CYS A 28 15.19 -18.87 -13.45
N CYS A 29 15.36 -20.19 -13.34
CA CYS A 29 15.97 -20.99 -14.38
C CYS A 29 15.15 -21.01 -15.68
N ARG A 30 13.81 -21.00 -15.59
CA ARG A 30 12.96 -20.89 -16.79
C ARG A 30 13.21 -19.57 -17.50
N ASP A 31 13.13 -18.46 -16.78
CA ASP A 31 13.36 -17.13 -17.35
C ASP A 31 14.77 -17.00 -17.92
N HIS A 32 15.78 -17.53 -17.23
CA HIS A 32 17.15 -17.51 -17.70
C HIS A 32 17.35 -18.36 -18.97
N ARG A 33 16.76 -19.56 -19.05
CA ARG A 33 16.80 -20.40 -20.26
C ARG A 33 16.10 -19.72 -21.44
N VAL A 34 14.99 -19.02 -21.20
CA VAL A 34 14.31 -18.22 -22.23
C VAL A 34 15.18 -17.06 -22.68
N HIS A 35 15.78 -16.31 -21.74
CA HIS A 35 16.67 -15.19 -22.03
C HIS A 35 17.84 -15.62 -22.96
N HIS A 36 18.54 -16.71 -22.62
CA HIS A 36 19.65 -17.20 -23.46
C HIS A 36 19.21 -17.62 -24.86
N ARG A 37 18.01 -18.20 -24.99
CA ARG A 37 17.50 -18.70 -26.28
C ARG A 37 16.92 -17.60 -27.17
N PHE A 38 16.42 -16.54 -26.56
CA PHE A 38 15.66 -15.49 -27.25
C PHE A 38 16.13 -14.09 -26.83
N SER A 39 17.44 -13.89 -26.69
CA SER A 39 18.05 -12.62 -26.27
C SER A 39 17.59 -11.46 -27.15
N ASP A 40 17.39 -10.30 -26.53
CA ASP A 40 17.16 -9.01 -27.19
C ASP A 40 15.90 -8.90 -28.06
N ILE A 41 15.01 -9.89 -27.99
CA ILE A 41 13.69 -9.87 -28.64
C ILE A 41 12.57 -9.92 -27.60
N ASP A 42 11.32 -9.82 -28.04
CA ASP A 42 10.16 -9.74 -27.15
C ASP A 42 9.93 -10.98 -26.28
N ALA A 43 10.57 -12.10 -26.61
CA ALA A 43 10.60 -13.30 -25.78
C ALA A 43 11.66 -13.25 -24.66
N ASP A 44 12.57 -12.27 -24.63
CA ASP A 44 13.52 -12.07 -23.53
C ASP A 44 12.82 -11.45 -22.30
N PRO A 45 12.80 -12.12 -21.13
CA PRO A 45 12.21 -11.58 -19.91
C PRO A 45 12.73 -10.20 -19.52
N HIS A 46 14.02 -9.93 -19.73
CA HIS A 46 14.70 -8.69 -19.33
C HIS A 46 15.39 -8.01 -20.52
N ASN A 47 14.68 -8.01 -21.65
CA ASN A 47 15.10 -7.45 -22.93
C ASN A 47 15.75 -6.05 -22.81
N ILE A 48 17.05 -5.95 -23.08
CA ILE A 48 17.83 -4.70 -23.01
C ILE A 48 17.41 -3.67 -24.07
N THR A 49 16.79 -4.09 -25.18
CA THR A 49 16.29 -3.17 -26.21
C THR A 49 15.15 -2.29 -25.71
N ARG A 50 14.50 -2.67 -24.60
CA ARG A 50 13.50 -1.86 -23.88
C ARG A 50 14.12 -0.82 -22.94
N GLY A 51 15.45 -0.73 -22.91
CA GLY A 51 16.24 0.26 -22.19
C GLY A 51 16.83 -0.25 -20.87
N PHE A 52 17.88 0.44 -20.40
CA PHE A 52 18.65 0.08 -19.20
C PHE A 52 17.77 -0.17 -17.97
N PHE A 53 16.84 0.74 -17.68
CA PHE A 53 15.97 0.60 -16.51
C PHE A 53 15.10 -0.66 -16.58
N PHE A 54 14.56 -0.99 -17.77
CA PHE A 54 13.73 -2.18 -17.95
C PHE A 54 14.54 -3.46 -17.69
N ALA A 55 15.70 -3.61 -18.32
CA ALA A 55 16.55 -4.79 -18.14
C ALA A 55 17.12 -4.91 -16.72
N HIS A 56 17.40 -3.77 -16.06
CA HIS A 56 17.98 -3.77 -14.72
C HIS A 56 16.97 -4.15 -13.62
N MET A 57 15.77 -3.56 -13.64
CA MET A 57 14.72 -3.86 -12.65
C MET A 57 13.30 -3.74 -13.19
N GLY A 58 13.05 -2.96 -14.25
CA GLY A 58 11.70 -2.67 -14.74
C GLY A 58 10.92 -3.89 -15.22
N TRP A 59 11.60 -4.94 -15.67
CA TRP A 59 10.94 -6.20 -16.03
C TRP A 59 10.30 -6.91 -14.82
N LEU A 60 10.83 -6.73 -13.61
CA LEU A 60 10.23 -7.21 -12.36
C LEU A 60 8.99 -6.41 -11.95
N MET A 61 8.82 -5.21 -12.51
CA MET A 61 7.76 -4.25 -12.16
C MET A 61 6.59 -4.28 -13.16
N CYS A 62 6.71 -5.08 -14.22
CA CYS A 62 5.76 -5.18 -15.31
C CYS A 62 5.38 -6.65 -15.52
N ARG A 63 4.25 -6.92 -16.18
CA ARG A 63 3.98 -8.28 -16.62
C ARG A 63 4.92 -8.69 -17.74
N LYS A 64 5.32 -9.96 -17.72
CA LYS A 64 6.07 -10.58 -18.81
C LYS A 64 5.31 -10.43 -20.12
N HIS A 65 6.04 -10.17 -21.19
CA HIS A 65 5.50 -10.17 -22.53
C HIS A 65 4.89 -11.56 -22.86
N PRO A 66 3.79 -11.67 -23.62
CA PRO A 66 3.19 -12.95 -23.98
C PRO A 66 4.19 -13.95 -24.56
N ASP A 67 5.12 -13.48 -25.39
CA ASP A 67 6.13 -14.31 -26.01
C ASP A 67 7.08 -14.95 -24.99
N VAL A 68 7.45 -14.25 -23.91
CA VAL A 68 8.24 -14.81 -22.79
C VAL A 68 7.50 -16.01 -22.18
N ILE A 69 6.17 -15.91 -22.04
CA ILE A 69 5.33 -16.95 -21.44
C ILE A 69 5.18 -18.15 -22.39
N GLU A 70 4.94 -17.89 -23.67
CA GLU A 70 4.78 -18.95 -24.68
C GLU A 70 6.08 -19.71 -24.89
N GLN A 71 7.18 -18.99 -25.07
CA GLN A 71 8.50 -19.61 -25.21
C GLN A 71 8.94 -20.32 -23.93
N GLY A 72 8.60 -19.77 -22.76
CA GLY A 72 8.87 -20.40 -21.47
C GLY A 72 8.18 -21.75 -21.25
N LYS A 73 7.07 -22.04 -21.95
CA LYS A 73 6.42 -23.37 -21.91
C LYS A 73 7.17 -24.42 -22.73
N LEU A 74 7.96 -23.99 -23.72
CA LEU A 74 8.70 -24.86 -24.64
C LEU A 74 10.10 -25.20 -24.12
N VAL A 75 10.54 -24.54 -23.05
CA VAL A 75 11.79 -24.84 -22.37
C VAL A 75 11.64 -26.14 -21.58
N ASP A 76 12.51 -27.11 -21.85
CA ASP A 76 12.60 -28.31 -21.02
C ASP A 76 13.03 -27.93 -19.60
N MET A 77 12.29 -28.41 -18.61
CA MET A 77 12.49 -28.19 -17.17
C MET A 77 12.47 -29.52 -16.39
N SER A 78 12.52 -30.66 -17.10
CA SER A 78 12.41 -32.00 -16.53
C SER A 78 13.53 -32.29 -15.53
N ASP A 79 14.72 -31.78 -15.79
CA ASP A 79 15.90 -31.85 -14.91
C ASP A 79 15.65 -31.21 -13.54
N LEU A 80 15.02 -30.02 -13.50
CA LEU A 80 14.70 -29.35 -12.25
C LEU A 80 13.50 -29.98 -11.54
N ALA A 81 12.55 -30.53 -12.31
CA ALA A 81 11.39 -31.24 -11.78
C ALA A 81 11.78 -32.57 -11.10
N ALA A 82 12.81 -33.24 -11.61
CA ALA A 82 13.36 -34.47 -11.03
C ALA A 82 14.21 -34.20 -9.77
N ASN A 83 14.62 -32.96 -9.50
CA ASN A 83 15.47 -32.63 -8.37
C ASN A 83 14.66 -32.50 -7.06
N PRO A 84 14.90 -33.37 -6.05
CA PRO A 84 14.14 -33.36 -4.80
C PRO A 84 14.38 -32.11 -3.96
N VAL A 85 15.56 -31.49 -4.03
CA VAL A 85 15.90 -30.26 -3.30
C VAL A 85 15.10 -29.08 -3.85
N ILE A 86 14.98 -28.97 -5.18
CA ILE A 86 14.19 -27.92 -5.84
C ILE A 86 12.70 -28.10 -5.54
N SER A 87 12.21 -29.33 -5.55
CA SER A 87 10.82 -29.66 -5.18
C SER A 87 10.52 -29.29 -3.72
N LEU A 88 11.46 -29.54 -2.81
CA LEU A 88 11.37 -29.14 -1.41
C LEU A 88 11.35 -27.62 -1.25
N GLN A 89 12.28 -26.92 -1.89
CA GLN A 89 12.31 -25.45 -1.90
C GLN A 89 10.97 -24.90 -2.40
N ARG A 90 10.43 -25.42 -3.51
CA ARG A 90 9.14 -24.97 -4.05
C ARG A 90 7.99 -25.13 -3.07
N LYS A 91 7.97 -26.22 -2.32
CA LYS A 91 6.93 -26.49 -1.32
C LYS A 91 7.01 -25.53 -0.13
N PHE A 92 8.22 -25.17 0.29
CA PHE A 92 8.45 -24.40 1.51
C PHE A 92 8.86 -22.95 1.31
N TYR A 93 9.03 -22.49 0.07
CA TYR A 93 9.49 -21.13 -0.25
C TYR A 93 8.61 -20.05 0.38
N VAL A 94 7.29 -20.10 0.18
CA VAL A 94 6.37 -19.10 0.75
C VAL A 94 6.39 -19.14 2.29
N PRO A 95 6.25 -20.31 2.95
CA PRO A 95 6.43 -20.42 4.40
C PRO A 95 7.77 -19.89 4.90
N LEU A 96 8.88 -20.21 4.22
CA LEU A 96 10.25 -19.85 4.63
C LEU A 96 10.52 -18.35 4.46
N VAL A 97 10.12 -17.76 3.33
CA VAL A 97 10.21 -16.31 3.11
C VAL A 97 9.34 -15.59 4.14
N ALA A 98 8.12 -16.07 4.40
CA ALA A 98 7.28 -15.53 5.45
C ALA A 98 7.92 -15.68 6.85
N LEU A 99 8.59 -16.80 7.12
CA LEU A 99 9.32 -17.05 8.38
C LEU A 99 10.53 -16.14 8.53
N ILE A 100 11.31 -15.91 7.48
CA ILE A 100 12.45 -14.99 7.47
C ILE A 100 11.98 -13.55 7.71
N TRP A 101 10.92 -13.12 7.03
CA TRP A 101 10.31 -11.81 7.24
C TRP A 101 9.67 -11.68 8.63
N ALA A 102 9.10 -12.76 9.17
CA ALA A 102 8.54 -12.79 10.53
C ALA A 102 9.61 -12.91 11.62
N ALA A 103 10.78 -13.49 11.32
CA ALA A 103 11.90 -13.63 12.24
C ALA A 103 12.77 -12.36 12.30
N PHE A 104 12.77 -11.55 11.25
CA PHE A 104 13.48 -10.27 11.21
C PHE A 104 13.10 -9.31 12.36
N PRO A 105 11.81 -9.18 12.76
CA PRO A 105 11.44 -8.46 13.98
C PRO A 105 11.77 -9.25 15.27
N ILE A 106 11.74 -10.58 15.26
CA ILE A 106 12.01 -11.42 16.47
C ILE A 106 13.48 -11.31 16.93
N PHE A 107 14.43 -11.19 16.01
CA PHE A 107 15.85 -10.98 16.35
C PHE A 107 16.12 -9.61 17.00
N ASN A 108 15.19 -8.66 16.91
CA ASN A 108 15.33 -7.31 17.47
C ASN A 108 14.38 -7.04 18.67
N LEU A 109 13.36 -7.89 18.87
CA LEU A 109 12.43 -7.84 20.02
C LEU A 109 13.07 -8.19 21.38
N SER A 110 14.34 -8.62 21.40
CA SER A 110 15.14 -8.79 22.61
C SER A 110 15.66 -7.47 23.19
N TRP A 111 15.47 -6.34 22.49
CA TRP A 111 15.78 -5.01 23.05
C TRP A 111 14.59 -4.50 23.89
N PRO A 112 14.78 -4.16 25.17
CA PRO A 112 13.69 -3.90 26.12
C PRO A 112 12.84 -2.64 25.84
N TYR A 113 13.07 -1.92 24.73
CA TYR A 113 12.43 -0.63 24.42
C TYR A 113 11.31 -0.67 23.37
N ASP A 114 11.06 -1.81 22.69
CA ASP A 114 10.21 -1.87 21.49
C ASP A 114 8.70 -2.10 21.73
N LYS A 115 8.16 -1.83 22.92
CA LYS A 115 6.76 -2.24 23.24
C LYS A 115 5.70 -1.14 23.25
N THR A 116 6.05 0.14 23.17
CA THR A 116 5.04 1.21 23.41
C THR A 116 4.94 2.32 22.38
N ILE A 117 5.98 2.59 21.56
CA ILE A 117 6.01 3.80 20.71
C ILE A 117 5.79 3.52 19.19
N ASN A 118 6.09 2.32 18.69
CA ASN A 118 6.32 2.16 17.24
C ASN A 118 5.07 1.95 16.34
N PRO A 119 4.08 1.10 16.68
CA PRO A 119 3.04 0.74 15.70
C PRO A 119 1.82 1.68 15.73
N VAL A 120 1.42 2.13 16.92
CA VAL A 120 0.18 2.89 17.15
C VAL A 120 0.29 4.34 16.67
N GLU A 121 1.40 5.02 16.98
CA GLU A 121 1.68 6.39 16.50
C GLU A 121 1.65 6.45 14.97
N CYS A 122 2.19 5.41 14.33
CA CYS A 122 2.22 5.28 12.89
C CYS A 122 0.82 5.28 12.27
N ASN A 123 -0.18 4.63 12.86
CA ASN A 123 -1.51 4.59 12.26
C ASN A 123 -2.40 5.78 12.61
N ILE A 124 -2.12 6.50 13.70
CA ILE A 124 -2.86 7.73 14.06
C ILE A 124 -2.75 8.79 12.96
N ARG A 125 -1.65 8.84 12.19
CA ARG A 125 -1.51 9.77 11.06
C ARG A 125 -2.63 9.67 10.02
N HIS A 126 -3.23 8.48 9.84
CA HIS A 126 -4.35 8.27 8.92
C HIS A 126 -5.62 8.99 9.39
N CYS A 127 -5.75 9.31 10.68
CA CYS A 127 -6.81 10.20 11.17
C CYS A 127 -6.75 11.56 10.47
N GLY A 128 -5.54 12.08 10.27
CA GLY A 128 -5.30 13.34 9.57
C GLY A 128 -5.33 13.17 8.06
N VAL A 129 -4.19 12.78 7.46
CA VAL A 129 -3.97 12.85 6.00
C VAL A 129 -5.08 12.16 5.24
N HIS A 130 -5.51 10.99 5.69
CA HIS A 130 -6.45 10.15 4.98
C HIS A 130 -7.90 10.53 5.29
N ARG A 131 -8.33 10.41 6.54
CA ARG A 131 -9.74 10.57 6.92
C ARG A 131 -10.19 12.04 6.97
N LEU A 132 -9.36 12.95 7.48
CA LEU A 132 -9.67 14.38 7.58
C LEU A 132 -9.42 15.10 6.24
N TRP A 133 -8.18 15.14 5.76
CA TRP A 133 -7.84 15.99 4.60
C TRP A 133 -8.21 15.36 3.25
N CYS A 134 -8.04 14.05 3.03
CA CYS A 134 -8.47 13.47 1.74
C CYS A 134 -9.99 13.37 1.62
N HIS A 135 -10.62 12.79 2.63
CA HIS A 135 -12.02 12.35 2.56
C HIS A 135 -13.01 13.24 3.29
N ARG A 136 -12.54 14.14 4.16
CA ARG A 136 -13.39 15.07 4.92
C ARG A 136 -14.50 14.33 5.67
N THR A 137 -14.17 13.19 6.27
CA THR A 137 -15.14 12.31 6.95
C THR A 137 -15.58 12.82 8.32
N TYR A 138 -14.81 13.76 8.88
CA TYR A 138 -15.12 14.48 10.10
C TYR A 138 -14.49 15.88 10.04
N LYS A 139 -14.82 16.74 11.01
CA LYS A 139 -14.19 18.04 11.21
C LYS A 139 -13.39 18.06 12.50
N ALA A 140 -12.30 18.81 12.50
CA ALA A 140 -11.40 18.94 13.64
C ALA A 140 -11.22 20.41 14.02
N LYS A 141 -11.12 20.70 15.33
CA LYS A 141 -10.68 22.02 15.83
C LYS A 141 -9.19 22.23 15.51
N PRO A 142 -8.71 23.49 15.41
CA PRO A 142 -7.32 23.78 15.06
C PRO A 142 -6.28 23.01 15.89
N VAL A 143 -6.49 22.87 17.21
CA VAL A 143 -5.58 22.12 18.10
C VAL A 143 -5.38 20.67 17.63
N LEU A 144 -6.46 19.99 17.25
CA LEU A 144 -6.37 18.62 16.73
C LEU A 144 -5.76 18.59 15.32
N GLN A 145 -6.04 19.58 14.48
CA GLN A 145 -5.42 19.68 13.15
C GLN A 145 -3.89 19.84 13.26
N TYR A 146 -3.41 20.70 14.16
CA TYR A 146 -1.96 20.87 14.41
C TYR A 146 -1.32 19.57 14.91
N LEU A 147 -1.96 18.87 15.85
CA LEU A 147 -1.49 17.58 16.33
C LEU A 147 -1.40 16.55 15.18
N LEU A 148 -2.43 16.46 14.35
CA LEU A 148 -2.45 15.52 13.23
C LEU A 148 -1.42 15.87 12.15
N ALA A 149 -1.18 17.15 11.88
CA ALA A 149 -0.14 17.60 10.95
C ALA A 149 1.26 17.25 11.49
N PHE A 150 1.51 17.49 12.78
CA PHE A 150 2.74 17.10 13.45
C PHE A 150 3.00 15.58 13.35
N LEU A 151 1.99 14.76 13.68
CA LEU A 151 2.06 13.30 13.59
C LEU A 151 2.25 12.81 12.15
N TYR A 152 1.73 13.54 11.16
CA TYR A 152 1.91 13.19 9.76
C TYR A 152 3.34 13.51 9.26
N VAL A 153 3.92 14.65 9.64
CA VAL A 153 5.31 14.98 9.28
C VAL A 153 6.29 13.94 9.84
N LEU A 154 6.02 13.42 11.04
CA LEU A 154 6.79 12.31 11.64
C LEU A 154 6.81 11.03 10.79
N ALA A 155 5.85 10.84 9.88
CA ALA A 155 5.77 9.66 9.02
C ALA A 155 6.57 9.80 7.73
N PHE A 156 6.88 11.03 7.31
CA PHE A 156 7.67 11.35 6.11
C PHE A 156 7.18 10.64 4.83
N GLN A 157 5.89 10.84 4.49
CA GLN A 157 5.26 10.24 3.31
C GLN A 157 4.76 11.30 2.32
N ASP A 158 5.65 12.20 1.90
CA ASP A 158 5.31 13.47 1.22
C ASP A 158 4.51 14.46 2.11
N ASN A 159 4.23 15.65 1.58
CA ASN A 159 3.38 16.65 2.24
C ASN A 159 1.89 16.34 2.09
N ILE A 160 1.07 16.89 3.00
CA ILE A 160 -0.37 16.61 3.09
C ILE A 160 -1.05 16.88 1.75
N TYR A 161 -0.73 18.01 1.12
CA TYR A 161 -1.32 18.41 -0.15
C TYR A 161 -1.08 17.39 -1.27
N LYS A 162 0.16 16.94 -1.44
CA LYS A 162 0.54 16.00 -2.49
C LYS A 162 -0.05 14.61 -2.24
N TRP A 163 0.03 14.13 -1.00
CA TRP A 163 -0.57 12.84 -0.63
C TRP A 163 -2.07 12.86 -0.84
N SER A 164 -2.76 13.94 -0.43
CA SER A 164 -4.20 14.07 -0.62
C SER A 164 -4.61 14.14 -2.07
N ARG A 165 -3.87 14.86 -2.91
CA ARG A 165 -4.13 14.87 -4.36
C ARG A 165 -4.03 13.46 -4.93
N ASP A 166 -2.90 12.79 -4.69
CA ASP A 166 -2.64 11.47 -5.28
C ASP A 166 -3.66 10.43 -4.77
N HIS A 167 -4.05 10.50 -3.49
CA HIS A 167 -5.07 9.63 -2.91
C HIS A 167 -6.48 9.90 -3.45
N ARG A 168 -6.86 11.17 -3.66
CA ARG A 168 -8.12 11.53 -4.33
C ARG A 168 -8.16 11.02 -5.77
N VAL A 169 -7.04 11.10 -6.51
CA VAL A 169 -6.92 10.50 -7.85
C VAL A 169 -7.09 8.99 -7.76
N HIS A 170 -6.45 8.33 -6.80
CA HIS A 170 -6.60 6.90 -6.58
C HIS A 170 -8.06 6.49 -6.40
N HIS A 171 -8.83 7.15 -5.54
CA HIS A 171 -10.25 6.84 -5.38
C HIS A 171 -11.09 7.12 -6.63
N LYS A 172 -10.83 8.24 -7.33
CA LYS A 172 -11.59 8.62 -8.53
C LYS A 172 -11.30 7.69 -9.72
N CYS A 173 -10.07 7.22 -9.83
CA CYS A 173 -9.57 6.49 -10.99
C CYS A 173 -9.06 5.09 -10.64
N ALA A 174 -9.50 4.52 -9.51
CA ALA A 174 -9.06 3.22 -8.99
C ALA A 174 -9.10 2.16 -10.09
N ASP A 175 -8.09 1.28 -10.08
CA ASP A 175 -8.00 0.15 -11.00
C ASP A 175 -7.83 0.53 -12.50
N THR A 176 -7.42 1.77 -12.79
CA THR A 176 -7.09 2.26 -14.15
C THR A 176 -5.61 2.67 -14.28
N ASP A 177 -5.18 3.08 -15.48
CA ASP A 177 -3.85 3.67 -15.71
C ASP A 177 -3.68 5.09 -15.15
N ALA A 178 -4.77 5.71 -14.69
CA ALA A 178 -4.73 6.98 -13.98
C ALA A 178 -4.65 6.83 -12.45
N ASP A 179 -4.73 5.60 -11.92
CA ASP A 179 -4.45 5.31 -10.51
C ASP A 179 -2.93 5.34 -10.26
N PRO A 180 -2.41 6.19 -9.35
CA PRO A 180 -0.98 6.33 -9.10
C PRO A 180 -0.29 5.02 -8.68
N TYR A 181 -1.01 4.12 -8.01
CA TYR A 181 -0.47 2.87 -7.45
C TYR A 181 -1.39 1.68 -7.80
N SER A 182 -1.92 1.68 -9.02
CA SER A 182 -2.84 0.66 -9.56
C SER A 182 -2.37 -0.78 -9.31
N ILE A 183 -3.16 -1.55 -8.57
CA ILE A 183 -2.92 -2.98 -8.35
C ILE A 183 -2.94 -3.81 -9.64
N LYS A 184 -3.59 -3.31 -10.69
CA LYS A 184 -3.62 -3.95 -12.01
C LYS A 184 -2.24 -4.08 -12.63
N ARG A 185 -1.30 -3.22 -12.25
CA ARG A 185 0.11 -3.27 -12.68
C ARG A 185 0.94 -4.29 -11.91
N GLY A 186 0.39 -4.90 -10.87
CA GLY A 186 0.99 -5.96 -10.08
C GLY A 186 1.26 -5.55 -8.64
N PHE A 187 1.41 -6.55 -7.78
CA PHE A 187 1.60 -6.34 -6.34
C PHE A 187 2.82 -5.46 -6.02
N PHE A 188 3.96 -5.74 -6.64
CA PHE A 188 5.19 -4.98 -6.39
C PHE A 188 5.07 -3.52 -6.84
N PHE A 189 4.44 -3.27 -8.00
CA PHE A 189 4.18 -1.91 -8.47
C PHE A 189 3.34 -1.14 -7.47
N ALA A 190 2.21 -1.72 -7.02
CA ALA A 190 1.31 -1.08 -6.05
C ALA A 190 1.95 -0.90 -4.66
N HIS A 191 2.87 -1.79 -4.28
CA HIS A 191 3.56 -1.70 -3.00
C HIS A 191 4.64 -0.60 -3.01
N ILE A 192 5.63 -0.68 -3.90
CA ILE A 192 6.76 0.27 -3.92
C ILE A 192 7.15 0.72 -5.33
N GLY A 193 6.90 -0.10 -6.37
CA GLY A 193 7.38 0.19 -7.73
C GLY A 193 6.87 1.52 -8.31
N TRP A 194 5.69 2.00 -7.88
CA TRP A 194 5.16 3.30 -8.27
C TRP A 194 6.04 4.49 -7.82
N LEU A 195 6.79 4.36 -6.73
CA LEU A 195 7.76 5.36 -6.26
C LEU A 195 9.07 5.33 -7.04
N LEU A 196 9.39 4.18 -7.64
CA LEU A 196 10.63 3.94 -8.38
C LEU A 196 10.51 4.28 -9.87
N CYS A 197 9.30 4.63 -10.31
CA CYS A 197 8.98 4.95 -11.69
C CYS A 197 8.46 6.39 -11.82
N ARG A 198 8.58 6.97 -13.01
CA ARG A 198 7.83 8.19 -13.32
C ARG A 198 6.33 7.88 -13.34
N LYS A 199 5.53 8.80 -12.81
CA LYS A 199 4.06 8.70 -12.88
C LYS A 199 3.61 8.60 -14.34
N HIS A 200 2.62 7.75 -14.58
CA HIS A 200 1.99 7.63 -15.89
C HIS A 200 1.33 8.97 -16.29
N PRO A 201 1.38 9.39 -17.58
CA PRO A 201 0.79 10.67 -18.00
C PRO A 201 -0.68 10.85 -17.60
N SER A 202 -1.46 9.76 -17.61
CA SER A 202 -2.88 9.79 -17.18
C SER A 202 -3.05 10.14 -15.70
N VAL A 203 -2.12 9.74 -14.82
CA VAL A 203 -2.13 10.12 -13.40
C VAL A 203 -1.96 11.63 -13.25
N ILE A 204 -1.03 12.21 -14.02
CA ILE A 204 -0.76 13.65 -14.00
C ILE A 204 -1.97 14.41 -14.53
N ALA A 205 -2.50 14.00 -15.68
CA ALA A 205 -3.67 14.62 -16.29
C ALA A 205 -4.89 14.58 -15.35
N GLN A 206 -5.20 13.42 -14.76
CA GLN A 206 -6.32 13.30 -13.82
C GLN A 206 -6.07 14.07 -12.52
N GLY A 207 -4.83 14.14 -12.05
CA GLY A 207 -4.43 14.94 -10.89
C GLY A 207 -4.76 16.43 -11.03
N HIS A 208 -4.78 16.97 -12.25
CA HIS A 208 -5.18 18.37 -12.50
C HIS A 208 -6.70 18.57 -12.49
N THR A 209 -7.49 17.49 -12.53
CA THR A 209 -8.97 17.54 -12.51
C THR A 209 -9.55 17.36 -11.11
N ILE A 210 -8.70 17.05 -10.12
CA ILE A 210 -9.12 16.90 -8.74
C ILE A 210 -9.31 18.29 -8.13
N ASP A 211 -10.46 18.52 -7.51
CA ASP A 211 -10.66 19.69 -6.67
C ASP A 211 -9.77 19.60 -5.43
N MET A 212 -8.88 20.59 -5.29
CA MET A 212 -7.95 20.76 -4.18
C MET A 212 -8.19 22.09 -3.44
N SER A 213 -9.25 22.82 -3.78
CA SER A 213 -9.53 24.16 -3.27
C SER A 213 -9.61 24.21 -1.75
N ASP A 214 -10.12 23.16 -1.11
CA ASP A 214 -10.16 23.06 0.34
C ASP A 214 -8.77 23.06 0.98
N LEU A 215 -7.80 22.39 0.36
CA LEU A 215 -6.42 22.34 0.86
C LEU A 215 -5.63 23.58 0.44
N ASP A 216 -5.99 24.20 -0.69
CA ASP A 216 -5.43 25.48 -1.11
C ASP A 216 -5.78 26.61 -0.13
N HIS A 217 -6.98 26.59 0.44
CA HIS A 217 -7.44 27.57 1.42
C HIS A 217 -7.15 27.19 2.89
N ASP A 218 -6.57 26.01 3.16
CA ASP A 218 -6.16 25.59 4.50
C ASP A 218 -4.75 26.12 4.82
N PRO A 219 -4.61 27.12 5.72
CA PRO A 219 -3.33 27.74 6.01
C PRO A 219 -2.33 26.78 6.67
N LEU A 220 -2.81 25.79 7.43
CA LEU A 220 -1.94 24.78 8.05
C LEU A 220 -1.36 23.85 6.97
N VAL A 221 -2.19 23.40 6.03
CA VAL A 221 -1.73 22.56 4.91
C VAL A 221 -0.75 23.31 4.01
N GLN A 222 -1.00 24.59 3.73
CA GLN A 222 -0.07 25.41 2.95
C GLN A 222 1.25 25.68 3.69
N PHE A 223 1.20 25.90 5.01
CA PHE A 223 2.39 26.01 5.85
C PHE A 223 3.21 24.72 5.82
N GLU A 224 2.57 23.57 6.07
CA GLU A 224 3.21 22.25 6.05
C GLU A 224 3.83 21.98 4.67
N ARG A 225 3.11 22.26 3.57
CA ARG A 225 3.63 22.12 2.21
C ARG A 225 4.87 22.98 1.95
N ARG A 226 4.88 24.23 2.42
CA ARG A 226 6.01 25.17 2.23
C ARG A 226 7.25 24.75 3.03
N TYR A 227 7.06 24.22 4.23
CA TYR A 227 8.14 23.89 5.17
C TYR A 227 8.32 22.37 5.35
N HIS A 228 7.75 21.54 4.47
CA HIS A 228 7.74 20.08 4.64
C HIS A 228 9.13 19.50 4.83
N VAL A 229 10.09 19.86 3.95
CA VAL A 229 11.46 19.34 4.00
C VAL A 229 12.16 19.69 5.32
N PRO A 230 12.27 20.97 5.74
CA PRO A 230 12.90 21.28 7.02
C PRO A 230 12.15 20.68 8.22
N LEU A 231 10.81 20.67 8.21
CA LEU A 231 10.03 20.04 9.27
C LEU A 231 10.28 18.53 9.35
N ALA A 232 10.35 17.82 8.22
CA ALA A 232 10.61 16.39 8.19
C ALA A 232 12.03 16.05 8.65
N LEU A 233 13.05 16.81 8.23
CA LEU A 233 14.42 16.60 8.71
C LEU A 233 14.52 16.72 10.23
N VAL A 234 13.80 17.68 10.82
CA VAL A 234 13.76 17.85 12.28
C VAL A 234 12.90 16.80 12.96
N LEU A 235 11.64 16.63 12.56
CA LEU A 235 10.67 15.81 13.27
C LEU A 235 10.83 14.32 12.98
N TRP A 236 10.99 13.92 11.72
CA TRP A 236 11.15 12.51 11.37
C TRP A 236 12.58 12.01 11.65
N GLY A 237 13.61 12.81 11.39
CA GLY A 237 15.01 12.39 11.48
C GLY A 237 15.70 12.80 12.77
N ALA A 238 15.85 14.10 13.02
CA ALA A 238 16.67 14.60 14.13
C ALA A 238 16.04 14.29 15.50
N MET A 239 14.77 14.62 15.73
CA MET A 239 14.08 14.42 17.00
C MET A 239 14.12 12.95 17.44
N PRO A 240 13.76 11.95 16.61
CA PRO A 240 13.75 10.55 17.04
C PRO A 240 15.16 9.95 17.15
N THR A 241 16.19 10.69 16.73
CA THR A 241 17.60 10.34 16.98
C THR A 241 18.11 10.97 18.28
N LEU A 242 17.91 12.28 18.43
CA LEU A 242 18.47 13.07 19.52
C LEU A 242 17.76 12.83 20.84
N VAL A 243 16.45 12.57 20.81
CA VAL A 243 15.67 12.30 22.02
C VAL A 243 16.18 11.02 22.71
N PRO A 244 16.20 9.82 22.07
CA PRO A 244 16.78 8.59 22.61
C PRO A 244 18.22 8.75 23.12
N TRP A 245 19.04 9.44 22.35
CA TRP A 245 20.44 9.67 22.69
C TRP A 245 20.60 10.51 23.97
N TYR A 246 19.85 11.61 24.08
CA TYR A 246 20.02 12.56 25.18
C TYR A 246 19.35 12.14 26.49
N PHE A 247 18.09 11.68 26.44
CA PHE A 247 17.29 11.46 27.67
C PHE A 247 17.40 10.05 28.28
N TRP A 248 17.91 9.09 27.51
CA TRP A 248 17.79 7.66 27.79
C TRP A 248 19.16 6.97 27.69
N GLY A 249 20.21 7.72 27.35
CA GLY A 249 21.58 7.23 27.21
C GLY A 249 21.78 6.26 26.04
N GLU A 250 20.89 6.26 25.05
CA GLU A 250 21.00 5.37 23.89
C GLU A 250 22.17 5.80 22.98
N SER A 251 22.81 4.86 22.30
CA SER A 251 23.85 5.22 21.33
C SER A 251 23.27 5.97 20.11
N LEU A 252 24.01 6.93 19.55
CA LEU A 252 23.57 7.64 18.33
C LEU A 252 23.29 6.67 17.16
N SER A 253 24.07 5.59 17.04
CA SER A 253 23.88 4.56 16.03
C SER A 253 22.57 3.81 16.23
N ALA A 254 22.29 3.32 17.44
CA ALA A 254 21.03 2.63 17.73
C ALA A 254 19.83 3.56 17.54
N ALA A 255 19.91 4.80 18.03
CA ALA A 255 18.84 5.79 17.86
C ALA A 255 18.54 6.06 16.37
N TRP A 256 19.57 6.25 15.54
CA TRP A 256 19.38 6.46 14.10
C TRP A 256 18.82 5.22 13.38
N PHE A 257 19.46 4.06 13.54
CA PHE A 257 19.09 2.87 12.76
C PHE A 257 17.77 2.23 13.23
N ILE A 258 17.45 2.29 14.53
CA ILE A 258 16.23 1.69 15.08
C ILE A 258 15.09 2.71 15.09
N CYS A 259 15.26 3.85 15.78
CA CYS A 259 14.17 4.81 16.00
C CYS A 259 13.83 5.62 14.74
N VAL A 260 14.77 5.78 13.81
CA VAL A 260 14.50 6.43 12.51
C VAL A 260 14.33 5.40 11.39
N MET A 261 15.40 4.70 11.00
CA MET A 261 15.42 3.91 9.76
C MET A 261 14.48 2.69 9.81
N TYR A 262 14.54 1.88 10.88
CA TYR A 262 13.66 0.73 11.03
C TYR A 262 12.20 1.14 11.19
N ARG A 263 11.89 2.07 12.11
CA ARG A 263 10.54 2.65 12.25
C ARG A 263 9.99 3.11 10.91
N TYR A 264 10.79 3.86 10.15
CA TYR A 264 10.39 4.40 8.86
C TYR A 264 10.13 3.30 7.83
N THR A 265 11.01 2.31 7.75
CA THR A 265 10.85 1.18 6.83
C THR A 265 9.59 0.37 7.17
N TYR A 266 9.37 0.06 8.44
CA TYR A 266 8.17 -0.62 8.90
C TYR A 266 6.89 0.18 8.57
N THR A 267 6.92 1.48 8.87
CA THR A 267 5.85 2.44 8.58
C THR A 267 5.46 2.47 7.12
N LEU A 268 6.45 2.58 6.24
CA LEU A 268 6.24 2.61 4.80
C LEU A 268 5.61 1.29 4.33
N ASN A 269 6.19 0.16 4.70
CA ASN A 269 5.68 -1.15 4.26
C ASN A 269 4.27 -1.43 4.80
N SER A 270 3.97 -1.04 6.04
CA SER A 270 2.61 -1.13 6.61
C SER A 270 1.61 -0.29 5.80
N THR A 271 1.99 0.93 5.39
CA THR A 271 1.14 1.80 4.54
C THR A 271 0.98 1.23 3.14
N TRP A 272 2.07 0.80 2.53
CA TRP A 272 2.10 0.28 1.17
C TRP A 272 1.36 -1.05 1.04
N CYS A 273 1.24 -1.82 2.13
CA CYS A 273 0.36 -2.97 2.21
C CYS A 273 -1.11 -2.60 1.96
N ILE A 274 -1.55 -1.37 2.29
CA ILE A 274 -2.91 -0.91 1.97
C ILE A 274 -3.09 -0.87 0.45
N ASN A 275 -2.15 -0.26 -0.27
CA ASN A 275 -2.19 -0.17 -1.73
C ASN A 275 -2.03 -1.53 -2.42
N SER A 276 -1.26 -2.45 -1.82
CA SER A 276 -0.95 -3.75 -2.43
C SER A 276 -1.83 -4.89 -1.88
N ALA A 277 -1.62 -5.29 -0.64
CA ALA A 277 -2.31 -6.43 -0.03
C ALA A 277 -3.82 -6.20 0.13
N ALA A 278 -4.24 -4.99 0.49
CA ALA A 278 -5.67 -4.67 0.63
C ALA A 278 -6.40 -4.44 -0.70
N HIS A 279 -5.69 -4.51 -1.83
CA HIS A 279 -6.27 -4.56 -3.18
C HIS A 279 -6.13 -5.93 -3.84
N TYR A 280 -5.58 -6.92 -3.14
CA TYR A 280 -5.20 -8.20 -3.75
C TYR A 280 -5.66 -9.41 -2.96
N TRP A 281 -5.52 -9.40 -1.64
CA TRP A 281 -5.87 -10.53 -0.76
C TRP A 281 -6.99 -10.16 0.19
N GLY A 282 -8.10 -10.90 0.13
CA GLY A 282 -9.20 -10.75 1.06
C GLY A 282 -10.56 -10.94 0.42
N ASP A 283 -11.59 -10.73 1.23
CA ASP A 283 -12.99 -10.88 0.81
C ASP A 283 -13.54 -9.56 0.25
N LYS A 284 -14.64 -9.60 -0.53
CA LYS A 284 -15.33 -8.39 -1.02
C LYS A 284 -16.83 -8.40 -0.67
N PRO A 285 -17.19 -8.21 0.61
CA PRO A 285 -18.59 -8.32 1.06
C PRO A 285 -19.48 -7.15 0.64
N TYR A 286 -18.93 -5.98 0.28
CA TYR A 286 -19.69 -4.77 -0.04
C TYR A 286 -19.77 -4.53 -1.56
N ASP A 287 -18.64 -4.64 -2.26
CA ASP A 287 -18.60 -4.50 -3.72
C ASP A 287 -17.58 -5.44 -4.36
N LYS A 288 -18.05 -6.39 -5.15
CA LYS A 288 -17.20 -7.37 -5.85
C LYS A 288 -16.56 -6.84 -7.14
N HIS A 289 -16.98 -5.66 -7.61
CA HIS A 289 -16.56 -5.09 -8.90
C HIS A 289 -15.29 -4.23 -8.80
N ILE A 290 -14.89 -3.84 -7.60
CA ILE A 290 -13.63 -3.12 -7.31
C ILE A 290 -12.55 -4.10 -6.87
N GLU A 291 -11.27 -3.74 -6.98
CA GLU A 291 -10.19 -4.61 -6.50
C GLU A 291 -9.95 -4.57 -4.99
N ALA A 292 -10.31 -3.48 -4.32
CA ALA A 292 -10.19 -3.37 -2.87
C ALA A 292 -10.88 -4.53 -2.11
N THR A 293 -10.20 -5.06 -1.10
CA THR A 293 -10.62 -6.22 -0.30
C THR A 293 -10.71 -5.88 1.19
N GLU A 294 -11.47 -6.68 1.91
CA GLU A 294 -11.37 -6.84 3.36
C GLU A 294 -10.17 -7.74 3.64
N CYS A 295 -9.01 -7.14 3.93
CA CYS A 295 -7.76 -7.86 3.96
C CYS A 295 -7.65 -8.81 5.16
N THR A 296 -7.15 -10.02 4.94
CA THR A 296 -6.94 -11.02 6.00
C THR A 296 -5.85 -10.61 6.99
N ILE A 297 -4.83 -9.87 6.52
CA ILE A 297 -3.73 -9.35 7.33
C ILE A 297 -3.94 -7.89 7.79
N ARG A 298 -5.19 -7.41 7.81
CA ARG A 298 -5.56 -6.03 8.19
C ARG A 298 -5.01 -5.52 9.53
N HIS A 299 -4.63 -6.42 10.44
CA HIS A 299 -3.99 -6.07 11.71
C HIS A 299 -2.63 -5.39 11.52
N VAL A 300 -1.90 -5.73 10.45
CA VAL A 300 -0.63 -5.07 10.07
C VAL A 300 -0.88 -3.63 9.60
N MET A 301 -2.09 -3.34 9.12
CA MET A 301 -2.55 -2.03 8.65
C MET A 301 -3.39 -1.30 9.72
N MET A 302 -3.49 -1.87 10.93
CA MET A 302 -4.18 -1.31 12.11
C MET A 302 -5.50 -0.59 11.81
N GLY A 303 -6.41 -1.30 11.14
CA GLY A 303 -7.76 -0.82 10.86
C GLY A 303 -7.95 -0.22 9.46
N GLU A 304 -6.88 0.11 8.75
CA GLU A 304 -6.95 0.62 7.36
C GLU A 304 -7.18 -0.50 6.32
N GLY A 305 -7.11 -1.76 6.75
CA GLY A 305 -7.27 -2.95 5.89
C GLY A 305 -8.73 -3.36 5.60
N PHE A 306 -9.73 -2.63 6.11
CA PHE A 306 -11.14 -2.77 5.71
C PHE A 306 -11.41 -2.05 4.38
N HIS A 307 -10.65 -2.43 3.36
CA HIS A 307 -10.47 -1.58 2.18
C HIS A 307 -11.63 -1.70 1.18
N ASN A 308 -12.33 -2.85 1.13
CA ASN A 308 -13.55 -2.98 0.34
C ASN A 308 -14.66 -2.06 0.88
N TYR A 309 -14.84 -2.00 2.20
CA TYR A 309 -15.76 -1.06 2.84
C TYR A 309 -15.35 0.37 2.53
N HIS A 310 -14.08 0.70 2.76
CA HIS A 310 -13.55 2.04 2.56
C HIS A 310 -13.75 2.56 1.14
N HIS A 311 -13.42 1.77 0.11
CA HIS A 311 -13.65 2.17 -1.29
C HIS A 311 -15.13 2.26 -1.65
N THR A 312 -16.00 1.54 -0.95
CA THR A 312 -17.45 1.63 -1.14
C THR A 312 -18.06 2.86 -0.44
N TYR A 313 -17.52 3.23 0.73
CA TYR A 313 -17.97 4.34 1.57
C TYR A 313 -16.77 5.23 1.97
N PRO A 314 -16.14 5.94 1.01
CA PRO A 314 -14.94 6.73 1.29
C PRO A 314 -15.20 7.90 2.25
N TRP A 315 -16.48 8.26 2.44
CA TRP A 315 -16.92 9.32 3.35
C TRP A 315 -17.15 8.86 4.79
N ASP A 316 -17.04 7.56 5.10
CA ASP A 316 -17.19 7.03 6.45
C ASP A 316 -15.89 7.20 7.26
N TYR A 317 -15.97 7.85 8.42
CA TYR A 317 -14.79 8.21 9.23
C TYR A 317 -14.06 7.00 9.84
N SER A 318 -14.75 5.87 9.97
CA SER A 318 -14.18 4.68 10.59
C SER A 318 -13.67 3.67 9.56
N MET A 319 -14.01 3.84 8.29
CA MET A 319 -13.59 2.97 7.19
C MET A 319 -13.93 1.49 7.35
N SER A 320 -14.82 1.15 8.27
CA SER A 320 -15.22 -0.21 8.59
C SER A 320 -16.69 -0.20 8.93
N GLU A 321 -17.39 -1.33 8.77
CA GLU A 321 -18.76 -1.48 9.32
C GLU A 321 -18.71 -1.72 10.84
N TYR A 322 -17.61 -2.29 11.34
CA TYR A 322 -17.49 -2.76 12.72
C TYR A 322 -17.10 -1.64 13.70
N GLY A 323 -17.28 -1.92 15.00
CA GLY A 323 -16.76 -1.08 16.07
C GLY A 323 -15.22 -1.08 16.09
N PRO A 324 -14.59 -0.03 16.65
CA PRO A 324 -13.15 0.12 16.63
C PRO A 324 -12.37 -1.03 17.28
N ILE A 325 -12.93 -1.65 18.32
CA ILE A 325 -12.31 -2.77 19.03
C ILE A 325 -12.33 -4.03 18.15
N ASP A 326 -13.49 -4.40 17.63
CA ASP A 326 -13.66 -5.59 16.77
C ASP A 326 -12.89 -5.47 15.46
N ALA A 327 -12.77 -4.23 14.95
CA ALA A 327 -12.00 -3.92 13.76
C ALA A 327 -10.49 -3.87 14.01
N PHE A 328 -10.03 -3.82 15.27
CA PHE A 328 -8.64 -3.43 15.59
C PHE A 328 -8.26 -2.13 14.86
N ASN A 329 -9.07 -1.08 15.06
CA ASN A 329 -8.95 0.22 14.40
C ASN A 329 -8.62 1.34 15.41
N PRO A 330 -7.33 1.48 15.80
CA PRO A 330 -6.88 2.55 16.68
C PRO A 330 -7.13 3.95 16.13
N ALA A 331 -7.19 4.15 14.81
CA ALA A 331 -7.49 5.45 14.22
C ALA A 331 -8.93 5.89 14.57
N THR A 332 -9.90 4.99 14.46
CA THR A 332 -11.27 5.28 14.92
C THR A 332 -11.32 5.53 16.42
N MET A 333 -10.60 4.74 17.24
CA MET A 333 -10.55 4.97 18.70
C MET A 333 -9.99 6.36 19.03
N PHE A 334 -8.95 6.79 18.32
CA PHE A 334 -8.35 8.10 18.47
C PHE A 334 -9.35 9.21 18.12
N ILE A 335 -10.02 9.10 16.98
CA ILE A 335 -11.03 10.08 16.57
C ILE A 335 -12.19 10.13 17.58
N ASP A 336 -12.69 8.97 18.04
CA ASP A 336 -13.76 8.88 19.04
C ASP A 336 -13.37 9.53 20.37
N LEU A 337 -12.13 9.35 20.82
CA LEU A 337 -11.59 10.02 22.01
C LEU A 337 -11.63 11.55 21.84
N PHE A 338 -11.09 12.06 20.74
CA PHE A 338 -11.10 13.50 20.49
C PHE A 338 -12.49 14.06 20.20
N ALA A 339 -13.44 13.24 19.77
CA ALA A 339 -14.84 13.62 19.68
C ALA A 339 -15.46 13.81 21.07
N ARG A 340 -15.16 12.92 22.02
CA ARG A 340 -15.58 13.07 23.43
C ARG A 340 -14.97 14.31 24.10
N LEU A 341 -13.75 14.67 23.73
CA LEU A 341 -13.11 15.92 24.16
C LEU A 341 -13.65 17.17 23.43
N GLY A 342 -14.53 17.00 22.44
CA GLY A 342 -15.11 18.08 21.64
C GLY A 342 -14.11 18.73 20.67
N TRP A 343 -13.04 18.03 20.29
CA TRP A 343 -12.04 18.48 19.32
C TRP A 343 -12.28 17.92 17.92
N ALA A 344 -12.90 16.73 17.82
CA ALA A 344 -13.46 16.19 16.58
C ALA A 344 -15.00 16.29 16.62
N TYR A 345 -15.63 16.55 15.47
CA TYR A 345 -17.08 16.69 15.35
C TYR A 345 -17.54 16.40 13.92
N ASP A 346 -18.85 16.38 13.66
CA ASP A 346 -19.45 16.06 12.36
C ASP A 346 -18.92 14.74 11.73
N MET A 347 -18.66 13.74 12.56
CA MET A 347 -18.19 12.42 12.12
C MET A 347 -19.27 11.72 11.30
N ARG A 348 -18.95 11.32 10.08
CA ARG A 348 -19.88 10.67 9.16
C ARG A 348 -19.76 9.16 9.23
N ARG A 349 -20.87 8.45 9.47
CA ARG A 349 -20.93 6.99 9.46
C ARG A 349 -21.98 6.51 8.46
N ALA A 350 -21.69 5.44 7.72
CA ALA A 350 -22.66 4.87 6.81
C ALA A 350 -23.84 4.26 7.56
N PRO A 351 -25.09 4.62 7.21
CA PRO A 351 -26.27 4.01 7.80
C PRO A 351 -26.31 2.50 7.54
N ARG A 352 -26.66 1.71 8.55
CA ARG A 352 -26.63 0.24 8.48
C ARG A 352 -27.54 -0.33 7.38
N ASP A 353 -28.68 0.31 7.14
CA ASP A 353 -29.61 -0.06 6.07
C ASP A 353 -29.01 0.18 4.68
N VAL A 354 -28.33 1.30 4.47
CA VAL A 354 -27.57 1.60 3.24
C VAL A 354 -26.47 0.55 3.02
N VAL A 355 -25.74 0.20 4.08
CA VAL A 355 -24.69 -0.84 4.02
C VAL A 355 -25.28 -2.20 3.62
N LYS A 356 -26.36 -2.64 4.28
CA LYS A 356 -27.05 -3.90 3.96
C LYS A 356 -27.60 -3.93 2.54
N GLN A 357 -28.17 -2.83 2.06
CA GLN A 357 -28.68 -2.74 0.68
C GLN A 357 -27.55 -2.87 -0.34
N ARG A 358 -26.41 -2.20 -0.13
CA ARG A 358 -25.25 -2.31 -1.02
C ARG A 358 -24.67 -3.72 -1.02
N MET A 359 -24.53 -4.34 0.14
CA MET A 359 -24.08 -5.74 0.28
C MET A 359 -24.98 -6.70 -0.52
N LYS A 360 -26.31 -6.52 -0.47
CA LYS A 360 -27.25 -7.32 -1.29
C LYS A 360 -27.08 -7.08 -2.79
N ARG A 361 -26.80 -5.84 -3.19
CA ARG A 361 -26.70 -5.43 -4.60
C ARG A 361 -25.40 -5.85 -5.25
N THR A 362 -24.26 -5.62 -4.60
CA THR A 362 -22.92 -5.74 -5.19
C THR A 362 -21.95 -6.62 -4.41
N GLY A 363 -22.32 -7.08 -3.21
CA GLY A 363 -21.48 -7.94 -2.39
C GLY A 363 -21.24 -9.31 -3.01
N GLN A 364 -20.14 -9.97 -2.63
CA GLN A 364 -19.90 -11.37 -2.96
C GLN A 364 -20.86 -12.28 -2.15
N PRO A 365 -21.80 -13.01 -2.78
CA PRO A 365 -22.91 -13.66 -2.08
C PRO A 365 -22.48 -14.58 -0.91
N ASN A 366 -21.45 -15.40 -1.13
CA ASN A 366 -20.97 -16.38 -0.15
C ASN A 366 -20.26 -15.74 1.06
N VAL A 367 -19.72 -14.53 0.89
CA VAL A 367 -19.07 -13.76 1.95
C VAL A 367 -20.11 -12.93 2.68
N THR A 368 -20.94 -12.20 1.95
CA THR A 368 -22.00 -11.34 2.49
C THR A 368 -22.94 -12.08 3.45
N ALA A 369 -23.29 -13.33 3.14
CA ALA A 369 -24.09 -14.18 4.01
C ALA A 369 -23.40 -14.50 5.36
N LYS A 370 -22.07 -14.61 5.40
CA LYS A 370 -21.29 -14.83 6.62
C LYS A 370 -21.13 -13.53 7.43
N THR A 371 -20.89 -12.42 6.75
CA THR A 371 -20.78 -11.08 7.36
C THR A 371 -22.07 -10.71 8.11
N ASN A 372 -23.23 -10.92 7.48
CA ASN A 372 -24.54 -10.67 8.10
C ASN A 372 -24.82 -11.47 9.38
N ARG A 373 -24.08 -12.55 9.68
CA ARG A 373 -24.27 -13.36 10.90
C ARG A 373 -23.46 -12.87 12.10
N LYS A 374 -22.41 -12.07 11.88
CA LYS A 374 -21.47 -11.61 12.93
C LYS A 374 -21.78 -10.20 13.46
N VAL A 375 -22.79 -9.53 12.92
CA VAL A 375 -23.14 -8.13 13.26
C VAL A 375 -24.38 -8.07 14.16
N TYR A 376 -24.57 -9.06 15.03
CA TYR A 376 -25.64 -9.10 16.04
C TYR A 376 -25.08 -9.03 17.45
#